data_AF-A0A9D4VHI0-F1
#
_entry.id   AF-A0A9D4VHI0-F1
#
_cell.length_a   1.000
_cell.length_b   1.000
_cell.length_c   1.000
_cell.angle_alpha   90.00
_cell.angle_beta   90.00
_cell.angle_gamma   90.00
#
_symmetry.space_group_name_H-M   'P 1'
#
loop_
_entity.id
_entity.type
_entity.pdbx_description
1 polymer ?
#
loop_
_entity_poly.entity_id
_entity_poly.type
_entity_poly.pdbx_seq_one_letter_code
_entity_poly.pdbx_strand_id
1 'polypeptide(L)'
;NAAKLASYIGTLVRMHIPITATRWSNKELGSAKDKIWTEILRSFNIEDTTIRKKYILQLAGKRHRGWRTFLTNKYLKDKEIFFVEYDPEYPVKYAIFITE
;
A
#
# COMPACT_ATOMS: atom_id res chain seq x y z
N ASN A 1 18.94 -4.00 9.87
CA ASN A 1 17.65 -4.70 10.08
C ASN A 1 16.41 -3.82 9.92
N ALA A 2 16.38 -2.59 10.45
CA ALA A 2 15.20 -1.71 10.34
C ALA A 2 14.75 -1.40 8.90
N ALA A 3 15.68 -1.07 7.99
CA ALA A 3 15.37 -0.81 6.58
C ALA A 3 14.79 -2.05 5.87
N LYS A 4 15.34 -3.25 6.15
CA LYS A 4 14.83 -4.52 5.61
C LYS A 4 13.39 -4.78 6.05
N LEU A 5 13.10 -4.61 7.35
CA LEU A 5 11.74 -4.76 7.88
C LEU A 5 10.77 -3.77 7.22
N ALA A 6 11.16 -2.50 7.10
CA ALA A 6 10.32 -1.48 6.49
C ALA A 6 10.00 -1.77 5.01
N SER A 7 10.99 -2.23 4.24
CA SER A 7 10.80 -2.66 2.85
C SER A 7 9.92 -3.91 2.74
N TYR A 8 10.11 -4.87 3.65
CA TYR A 8 9.29 -6.09 3.70
C TYR A 8 7.83 -5.77 4.00
N ILE A 9 7.56 -4.94 5.02
CA ILE A 9 6.20 -4.45 5.33
C ILE A 9 5.56 -3.80 4.10
N GLY A 10 6.29 -2.93 3.40
CA GLY A 10 5.79 -2.29 2.19
C GLY A 10 5.40 -3.30 1.10
N THR A 11 6.14 -4.41 0.99
CA THR A 11 5.86 -5.48 0.03
C THR A 11 4.59 -6.25 0.41
N LEU A 12 4.47 -6.68 1.66
CA LEU A 12 3.28 -7.37 2.17
C LEU A 12 2.01 -6.52 2.01
N VAL A 13 2.11 -5.23 2.30
CA VAL A 13 1.00 -4.28 2.13
C VAL A 13 0.52 -4.25 0.68
N ARG A 14 1.43 -4.19 -0.30
CA ARG A 14 1.06 -4.16 -1.73
C ARG A 14 0.47 -5.48 -2.23
N MET A 15 0.84 -6.61 -1.62
CA MET A 15 0.32 -7.92 -1.99
C MET A 15 -1.06 -8.20 -1.40
N HIS A 16 -1.30 -7.80 -0.15
CA HIS A 16 -2.53 -8.21 0.57
C HIS A 16 -3.58 -7.12 0.71
N ILE A 17 -3.22 -5.83 0.55
CA ILE A 17 -4.16 -4.73 0.74
C ILE A 17 -4.50 -4.11 -0.62
N PRO A 18 -5.79 -4.10 -1.01
CA PRO A 18 -6.21 -3.46 -2.24
C PRO A 18 -5.81 -1.98 -2.28
N ILE A 19 -5.45 -1.50 -3.47
CA ILE A 19 -5.17 -0.07 -3.69
C ILE A 19 -6.42 0.81 -3.48
N THR A 20 -7.61 0.23 -3.73
CA THR A 20 -8.93 0.86 -3.54
C THR A 20 -9.28 1.09 -2.08
N ALA A 21 -8.57 0.46 -1.15
CA ALA A 21 -8.81 0.62 0.29
C ALA A 21 -8.44 2.05 0.76
N THR A 22 -9.43 2.95 0.80
CA THR A 22 -9.20 4.34 1.16
C THR A 22 -8.83 4.54 2.62
N ARG A 23 -9.47 3.80 3.52
CA ARG A 23 -9.30 3.91 4.98
C ARG A 23 -8.60 2.68 5.56
N TRP A 24 -7.44 2.90 6.17
CA TRP A 24 -6.71 1.84 6.88
C TRP A 24 -7.52 1.24 8.04
N SER A 25 -8.43 1.99 8.65
CA SER A 25 -9.30 1.51 9.74
C SER A 25 -10.46 0.62 9.28
N ASN A 26 -10.63 0.37 7.97
CA ASN A 26 -11.70 -0.52 7.48
C ASN A 26 -11.58 -1.92 8.11
N LYS A 27 -12.71 -2.44 8.61
CA LYS A 27 -12.85 -3.77 9.24
C LYS A 27 -12.65 -4.91 8.25
N GLU A 28 -13.01 -4.71 6.99
CA GLU A 28 -12.84 -5.70 5.91
C GLU A 28 -11.35 -6.06 5.68
N LEU A 29 -10.44 -5.12 6.01
CA LEU A 29 -9.00 -5.34 5.93
C LEU A 29 -8.45 -6.18 7.10
N GLY A 30 -9.28 -6.59 8.07
CA GLY A 30 -8.86 -7.30 9.27
C GLY A 30 -8.08 -8.58 8.94
N SER A 31 -8.68 -9.45 8.11
CA SER A 31 -8.05 -10.71 7.70
C SER A 31 -6.73 -10.50 6.96
N ALA A 32 -6.63 -9.48 6.11
CA ALA A 32 -5.40 -9.13 5.41
C ALA A 32 -4.33 -8.59 6.36
N LYS A 33 -4.69 -7.77 7.35
CA LYS A 33 -3.76 -7.27 8.38
C LYS A 33 -3.23 -8.38 9.27
N ASP A 34 -4.07 -9.36 9.61
CA ASP A 34 -3.65 -10.52 10.39
C ASP A 34 -2.66 -11.38 9.59
N LYS A 35 -2.90 -11.61 8.29
CA LYS A 35 -1.92 -12.28 7.41
C LYS A 35 -0.59 -11.55 7.37
N ILE A 36 -0.61 -10.22 7.21
CA ILE A 36 0.61 -9.38 7.24
C ILE A 36 1.36 -9.56 8.57
N TRP A 37 0.65 -9.59 9.69
CA TRP A 37 1.28 -9.79 11.01
C TRP A 37 1.92 -11.16 11.14
N THR A 38 1.20 -12.22 10.77
CA THR A 38 1.71 -13.60 10.81
C THR A 38 2.96 -13.78 9.93
N GLU A 39 2.98 -13.19 8.74
CA GLU A 39 4.17 -13.25 7.87
C GLU A 39 5.38 -12.52 8.44
N ILE A 40 5.17 -11.40 9.13
CA ILE A 40 6.25 -10.65 9.78
C ILE A 40 6.83 -11.46 10.94
N LEU A 41 6.00 -12.07 11.79
CA LEU A 41 6.45 -12.96 12.86
C LEU A 41 7.23 -14.16 12.34
N ARG A 42 6.81 -14.73 11.19
CA ARG A 42 7.53 -15.84 10.55
C ARG A 42 8.90 -15.43 10.03
N SER A 43 9.04 -14.20 9.55
CA SER A 43 10.25 -13.73 8.86
C SER A 43 11.24 -13.00 9.78
N PHE A 44 10.77 -12.47 10.91
CA PHE A 44 11.58 -11.72 11.86
C PHE A 44 11.33 -12.23 13.27
N ASN A 45 12.42 -12.40 14.05
CA ASN A 45 12.33 -12.77 15.45
C ASN A 45 11.80 -11.59 16.29
N ILE A 46 10.48 -11.41 16.29
CA ILE A 46 9.75 -10.36 17.00
C ILE A 46 8.81 -11.04 17.99
N GLU A 47 8.75 -10.50 19.19
CA GLU A 47 7.81 -10.95 20.21
C GLU A 47 6.35 -10.68 19.77
N ASP A 48 5.48 -11.69 19.91
CA ASP A 48 4.06 -11.56 19.58
C ASP A 48 3.29 -10.84 20.69
N THR A 49 3.47 -9.53 20.75
CA THR A 49 2.76 -8.65 21.69
C THR A 49 1.78 -7.77 20.95
N THR A 50 0.60 -7.54 21.53
CA THR A 50 -0.43 -6.62 21.01
C THR A 50 0.11 -5.21 20.73
N ILE A 51 1.05 -4.72 21.55
CA ILE A 51 1.70 -3.42 21.39
C ILE A 51 2.54 -3.39 20.10
N ARG A 52 3.36 -4.43 19.86
CA ARG A 52 4.21 -4.54 18.66
C ARG A 52 3.36 -4.73 17.41
N LYS A 53 2.34 -5.58 17.46
CA LYS A 53 1.36 -5.76 16.39
C LYS A 53 0.75 -4.42 15.98
N LYS A 54 0.25 -3.65 16.97
CA LYS A 54 -0.34 -2.32 16.72
C LYS A 54 0.64 -1.36 16.05
N TYR A 55 1.88 -1.28 16.55
CA TYR A 55 2.91 -0.41 15.98
C TYR A 55 3.27 -0.79 14.53
N ILE A 56 3.47 -2.07 14.26
CA ILE A 56 3.81 -2.58 12.93
C ILE A 56 2.65 -2.37 11.94
N LEU A 57 1.41 -2.61 12.36
CA LEU A 57 0.24 -2.34 11.53
C LEU A 57 0.03 -0.83 11.27
N GLN A 58 0.39 0.05 12.21
CA GLN A 58 0.41 1.50 11.94
C GLN A 58 1.47 1.86 10.89
N LEU A 59 2.65 1.26 10.95
CA LEU A 59 3.69 1.45 9.94
C LEU A 59 3.24 0.94 8.57
N ALA A 60 2.59 -0.22 8.53
CA ALA A 60 1.99 -0.78 7.32
C ALA A 60 0.95 0.19 6.70
N GLY A 61 0.07 0.77 7.52
CA GLY A 61 -0.89 1.78 7.06
C GLY A 61 -0.22 3.04 6.49
N LYS A 62 0.87 3.53 7.11
CA LYS A 62 1.67 4.64 6.55
C LYS A 62 2.27 4.29 5.19
N ARG A 63 2.78 3.06 5.04
CA ARG A 63 3.33 2.57 3.77
C ARG A 63 2.26 2.45 2.69
N HIS A 64 1.07 1.97 3.02
CA HIS A 64 -0.07 1.91 2.10
C HIS A 64 -0.46 3.31 1.60
N ARG A 65 -0.62 4.26 2.53
CA ARG A 65 -0.93 5.65 2.18
C ARG A 65 0.16 6.27 1.29
N GLY A 66 1.43 6.11 1.65
CA GLY A 66 2.55 6.62 0.85
C GLY A 66 2.60 6.00 -0.54
N TRP A 67 2.32 4.71 -0.67
CA TRP A 67 2.21 4.04 -1.96
C TRP A 67 1.08 4.61 -2.81
N ARG A 68 -0.11 4.83 -2.24
CA ARG A 68 -1.23 5.47 -2.95
C ARG A 68 -0.87 6.88 -3.41
N THR A 69 -0.29 7.71 -2.54
CA THR A 69 0.17 9.05 -2.90
C THR A 69 1.21 9.03 -4.01
N PHE A 70 2.17 8.09 -3.94
CA PHE A 70 3.17 7.92 -5.00
C PHE A 70 2.50 7.59 -6.34
N LEU A 71 1.56 6.63 -6.37
CA LEU A 71 0.85 6.27 -7.60
C LEU A 71 0.02 7.42 -8.13
N THR A 72 -0.70 8.15 -7.27
CA THR A 72 -1.46 9.33 -7.68
C THR A 72 -0.56 10.40 -8.28
N ASN A 73 0.56 10.73 -7.64
CA ASN A 73 1.46 11.76 -8.15
C ASN A 73 2.21 11.32 -9.40
N LYS A 74 2.48 10.03 -9.56
CA LYS A 74 3.24 9.50 -10.70
C LYS A 74 2.39 9.29 -11.96
N TYR A 75 1.12 8.90 -11.78
CA TYR A 75 0.29 8.43 -12.89
C TYR A 75 -0.99 9.22 -13.10
N LEU A 76 -1.43 10.01 -12.11
CA LEU A 76 -2.69 10.77 -12.20
C LEU A 76 -2.47 12.28 -12.20
N LYS A 77 -1.24 12.75 -11.98
CA LYS A 77 -0.90 14.16 -11.93
C LYS A 77 0.22 14.49 -12.90
N ASP A 78 0.10 15.65 -13.53
CA ASP A 78 1.15 16.19 -14.38
C ASP A 78 2.29 16.82 -13.54
N LYS A 79 3.37 17.25 -14.19
CA LYS A 79 4.55 17.91 -13.57
C LYS A 79 4.18 19.13 -12.73
N GLU A 80 3.04 19.76 -13.04
CA GLU A 80 2.50 20.91 -12.31
C GLU A 80 1.45 20.53 -11.24
N ILE A 81 1.31 19.23 -10.91
CA ILE A 81 0.46 18.70 -9.82
C ILE A 81 -1.06 18.82 -10.11
N PHE A 82 -1.45 19.24 -11.31
CA PHE A 82 -2.85 19.16 -11.77
C PHE A 82 -3.23 17.71 -12.09
N PHE A 83 -4.47 17.32 -11.79
CA PHE A 83 -5.01 16.06 -12.25
C PHE A 83 -5.15 16.12 -13.76
N VAL A 84 -4.62 15.12 -14.45
CA VAL A 84 -4.64 15.13 -15.92
C VAL A 84 -6.05 14.76 -16.39
N GLU A 85 -6.79 15.72 -16.96
CA GLU A 85 -8.11 15.46 -17.54
C GLU A 85 -8.00 14.65 -18.85
N TYR A 86 -6.92 14.83 -19.60
CA TYR A 86 -6.55 14.04 -20.78
C TYR A 86 -5.05 14.24 -21.08
N ASP A 87 -4.26 13.16 -20.98
CA ASP A 87 -2.84 13.17 -21.35
C ASP A 87 -2.69 12.64 -22.79
N PRO A 88 -2.26 13.46 -23.78
CA PRO A 88 -1.98 12.95 -25.12
C PRO A 88 -0.82 11.95 -25.18
N GLU A 89 0.04 11.87 -24.15
CA GLU A 89 1.08 10.85 -23.99
C GLU A 89 0.62 9.63 -23.17
N TYR A 90 -0.68 9.54 -22.81
CA TYR A 90 -1.21 8.37 -22.10
C TYR A 90 -0.88 7.10 -22.90
N PRO A 91 -0.14 6.14 -22.32
CA PRO A 91 0.23 4.95 -23.06
C PRO A 91 -1.04 4.19 -23.46
N VAL A 92 -1.34 4.19 -24.76
CA VAL A 92 -2.53 3.57 -25.37
C VAL A 92 -2.74 2.12 -24.90
N LYS A 93 -1.65 1.44 -24.51
CA LYS A 93 -1.64 0.09 -23.91
C LYS A 93 -2.55 -0.10 -22.69
N TYR A 94 -2.97 0.96 -21.99
CA TYR A 94 -3.89 0.84 -20.84
C TYR A 94 -5.31 1.33 -21.13
N ALA A 95 -5.59 1.90 -22.30
CA ALA A 95 -6.92 2.37 -22.68
C ALA A 95 -7.94 1.21 -22.76
N ILE A 96 -7.47 0.02 -23.13
CA ILE A 96 -8.25 -1.24 -23.13
C ILE A 96 -8.81 -1.65 -21.76
N PHE A 97 -8.33 -1.09 -20.65
CA PHE A 97 -8.86 -1.38 -19.31
C PHE A 97 -9.89 -0.34 -18.84
N ILE A 98 -10.18 0.70 -19.64
CA ILE A 98 -11.06 1.82 -19.26
C ILE A 98 -12.44 1.71 -19.94
N THR A 99 -12.58 0.95 -21.03
CA THR A 99 -13.85 0.79 -21.75
C THR A 99 -14.63 -0.43 -21.26
N GLU A 100 -15.72 -0.18 -20.53
CA GLU A 100 -16.96 -0.98 -20.55
C GLU A 100 -17.90 -0.44 -21.63
#